data_AF-A0A1S3S640-F1
#
_entry.id   AF-A0A1S3S640-F1
#
_cell.length_a   1.000
_cell.length_b   1.000
_cell.length_c   1.000
_cell.angle_alpha   90.00
_cell.angle_beta   90.00
_cell.angle_gamma   90.00
#
_symmetry.space_group_name_H-M   'P 1'
#
loop_
_entity.id
_entity.type
_entity.pdbx_description
1 polymer ?
#
loop_
_entity_poly.entity_id
_entity_poly.type
_entity_poly.pdbx_seq_one_letter_code
_entity_poly.pdbx_strand_id
1 'polypeptide(L)'
;MPWIDDSPEVINFSALERELQSAVEADNKYQRENDAKFRALHQKVGTYEAFRDIVLASHLKPLDRKDKAEAPCKQPWNALASADKGQNQTSCDEIGLKIAILSSTTLLKILGRTWIRTPSFTLDKLYS
;
A
#
# COMPACT_ATOMS: atom_id res chain seq x y z
N MET A 1 -24.56 -63.42 -14.43
CA MET A 1 -23.36 -63.03 -13.66
C MET A 1 -22.71 -61.87 -14.39
N PRO A 2 -22.81 -60.62 -13.87
CA PRO A 2 -22.08 -59.49 -14.43
C PRO A 2 -20.65 -59.52 -13.91
N TRP A 3 -19.70 -59.63 -14.83
CA TRP A 3 -18.27 -59.63 -14.58
C TRP A 3 -17.86 -58.21 -14.18
N ILE A 4 -17.24 -58.06 -13.01
CA ILE A 4 -16.50 -56.85 -12.68
C ILE A 4 -15.39 -56.77 -13.73
N ASP A 5 -15.42 -55.70 -14.52
CA ASP A 5 -14.34 -55.34 -15.42
C ASP A 5 -13.17 -54.81 -14.56
N ASP A 6 -12.30 -55.72 -14.13
CA ASP A 6 -11.01 -55.41 -13.49
C ASP A 6 -9.98 -54.93 -14.52
N SER A 7 -10.39 -54.03 -15.42
CA SER A 7 -9.44 -53.27 -16.23
C SER A 7 -8.79 -52.24 -15.30
N PRO A 8 -7.45 -52.20 -15.15
CA PRO A 8 -6.81 -51.17 -14.34
C PRO A 8 -7.15 -49.83 -14.98
N GLU A 9 -8.02 -49.07 -14.31
CA GLU A 9 -8.40 -47.72 -14.67
C GLU A 9 -7.10 -46.94 -14.86
N VAL A 10 -6.72 -46.69 -16.12
CA VAL A 10 -5.42 -46.10 -16.44
C VAL A 10 -5.45 -44.67 -15.92
N ILE A 11 -4.88 -44.46 -14.73
CA ILE A 11 -4.85 -43.17 -14.06
C ILE A 11 -4.11 -42.18 -14.95
N ASN A 12 -4.83 -41.15 -15.39
CA ASN A 12 -4.23 -40.08 -16.18
C ASN A 12 -3.56 -39.05 -15.24
N PHE A 13 -2.26 -39.23 -15.01
CA PHE A 13 -1.46 -38.33 -14.17
C PHE A 13 -1.49 -36.87 -14.62
N SER A 14 -1.58 -36.60 -15.92
CA SER A 14 -1.62 -35.22 -16.44
C SER A 14 -2.92 -34.50 -16.09
N ALA A 15 -4.05 -35.22 -16.09
CA ALA A 15 -5.34 -34.67 -15.69
C ALA A 15 -5.35 -34.37 -14.18
N LEU A 16 -4.79 -35.28 -13.39
CA LEU A 16 -4.67 -35.13 -11.93
C LEU A 16 -3.73 -33.98 -11.54
N GLU A 17 -2.60 -33.83 -12.22
CA GLU A 17 -1.67 -32.73 -11.97
C GLU A 17 -2.31 -31.37 -12.26
N ARG A 18 -3.08 -31.26 -13.35
CA ARG A 18 -3.83 -30.04 -13.67
C ARG A 18 -4.88 -29.71 -12.62
N GLU A 19 -5.60 -30.73 -12.12
CA GLU A 19 -6.57 -30.55 -11.04
C GLU A 19 -5.88 -30.07 -9.76
N LEU A 20 -4.75 -30.66 -9.40
CA LEU A 20 -3.95 -30.25 -8.25
C LEU A 20 -3.47 -28.80 -8.38
N GLN A 21 -2.93 -28.42 -9.54
CA GLN A 21 -2.49 -27.05 -9.81
C GLN A 21 -3.65 -26.06 -9.67
N SER A 22 -4.82 -26.39 -10.22
CA SER A 22 -6.01 -25.57 -10.08
C SER A 22 -6.45 -25.40 -8.62
N ALA A 23 -6.38 -26.47 -7.82
CA ALA A 23 -6.73 -26.41 -6.40
C ALA A 23 -5.74 -25.53 -5.62
N VAL A 24 -4.45 -25.68 -5.86
CA VAL A 24 -3.39 -24.86 -5.25
C VAL A 24 -3.55 -23.39 -5.60
N GLU A 25 -3.85 -23.06 -6.86
CA GLU A 25 -4.09 -21.69 -7.29
C GLU A 25 -5.32 -21.07 -6.61
N ALA A 26 -6.39 -21.84 -6.45
CA ALA A 26 -7.60 -21.41 -5.75
C ALA A 26 -7.31 -21.11 -4.26
N ASP A 27 -6.56 -21.98 -3.59
CA ASP A 27 -6.14 -21.76 -2.20
C ASP A 27 -5.26 -20.51 -2.06
N ASN A 28 -4.29 -20.34 -2.95
CA ASN A 28 -3.43 -19.15 -2.97
C ASN A 28 -4.21 -17.87 -3.22
N LYS A 29 -5.26 -17.91 -4.03
CA LYS A 29 -6.18 -16.78 -4.22
C LYS A 29 -6.96 -16.50 -2.92
N TYR A 30 -7.54 -17.52 -2.31
CA TYR A 30 -8.30 -17.41 -1.07
C TYR A 30 -7.46 -16.80 0.07
N GLN A 31 -6.20 -17.23 0.21
CA GLN A 31 -5.28 -16.68 1.21
C GLN A 31 -5.02 -15.19 1.00
N ARG A 32 -4.76 -14.76 -0.26
CA ARG A 32 -4.54 -13.33 -0.58
C ARG A 32 -5.76 -12.47 -0.30
N GLU A 33 -6.95 -12.95 -0.66
CA GLU A 33 -8.20 -12.23 -0.38
C GLU A 33 -8.45 -12.11 1.13
N ASN A 34 -8.22 -13.19 1.89
CA ASN A 34 -8.39 -13.14 3.34
C ASN A 34 -7.37 -12.22 4.02
N ASP A 35 -6.10 -12.23 3.61
CA ASP A 35 -5.12 -11.25 4.07
C ASP A 35 -5.64 -9.82 3.83
N ALA A 36 -6.14 -9.54 2.63
CA ALA A 36 -6.72 -8.23 2.32
C ALA A 36 -7.93 -7.88 3.19
N LYS A 37 -8.81 -8.84 3.49
CA LYS A 37 -9.93 -8.65 4.43
C LYS A 37 -9.42 -8.27 5.82
N PHE A 38 -8.43 -9.01 6.35
CA PHE A 38 -7.83 -8.71 7.66
C PHE A 38 -7.15 -7.34 7.67
N ARG A 39 -6.42 -6.98 6.61
CA ARG A 39 -5.81 -5.65 6.48
C ARG A 39 -6.86 -4.54 6.50
N ALA A 40 -7.95 -4.68 5.73
CA ALA A 40 -9.03 -3.69 5.70
C ALA A 40 -9.70 -3.53 7.07
N LEU A 41 -9.90 -4.65 7.79
CA LEU A 41 -10.42 -4.64 9.16
C LEU A 41 -9.47 -3.94 10.12
N HIS A 42 -8.17 -4.24 10.07
CA HIS A 42 -7.15 -3.58 10.90
C HIS A 42 -7.04 -2.07 10.61
N GLN A 43 -7.22 -1.68 9.35
CA GLN A 43 -7.26 -0.26 8.94
C GLN A 43 -8.55 0.45 9.36
N LYS A 44 -9.58 -0.26 9.84
CA LYS A 44 -10.88 0.28 10.26
C LYS A 44 -11.55 1.12 9.16
N VAL A 45 -11.64 0.57 7.95
CA VAL A 45 -12.28 1.26 6.82
C VAL A 45 -13.74 1.60 7.12
N GLY A 46 -14.15 2.83 6.80
CA GLY A 46 -15.45 3.39 7.19
C GLY A 46 -16.65 3.00 6.31
N THR A 47 -16.40 2.46 5.12
CA THR A 47 -17.45 2.14 4.14
C THR A 47 -17.20 0.77 3.52
N TYR A 48 -18.28 0.04 3.20
CA TYR A 48 -18.18 -1.26 2.53
C TYR A 48 -17.50 -1.17 1.16
N GLU A 49 -17.77 -0.12 0.37
CA GLU A 49 -17.11 0.07 -0.94
C GLU A 49 -15.58 0.10 -0.80
N ALA A 50 -15.05 0.83 0.20
CA ALA A 50 -13.61 0.88 0.47
C ALA A 50 -13.05 -0.50 0.89
N PHE A 51 -13.80 -1.26 1.70
CA PHE A 51 -13.44 -2.64 2.03
C PHE A 51 -13.38 -3.51 0.77
N ARG A 52 -14.39 -3.39 -0.09
CA ARG A 52 -14.52 -4.16 -1.33
C ARG A 52 -13.38 -3.88 -2.28
N ASP A 53 -13.03 -2.61 -2.46
CA ASP A 53 -11.91 -2.18 -3.30
C ASP A 53 -10.57 -2.76 -2.82
N ILE A 54 -10.33 -2.77 -1.49
CA ILE A 54 -9.10 -3.36 -0.93
C ILE A 54 -9.02 -4.86 -1.20
N VAL A 55 -10.14 -5.59 -1.06
CA VAL A 55 -10.17 -7.04 -1.30
C VAL A 55 -10.02 -7.36 -2.78
N LEU A 56 -10.68 -6.59 -3.66
CA LEU A 56 -10.56 -6.73 -5.11
C LEU A 56 -9.13 -6.47 -5.58
N ALA A 57 -8.46 -5.47 -4.99
CA ALA A 57 -7.08 -5.14 -5.26
C ALA A 57 -6.05 -6.12 -4.64
N SER A 58 -6.48 -7.20 -3.97
CA SER A 58 -5.58 -8.15 -3.29
C SER A 58 -4.57 -8.85 -4.21
N HIS A 59 -4.90 -8.97 -5.49
CA HIS A 59 -4.04 -9.59 -6.49
C HIS A 59 -2.95 -8.65 -7.03
N LEU A 60 -2.97 -7.36 -6.68
CA LEU A 60 -1.98 -6.39 -7.16
C LEU A 60 -0.64 -6.59 -6.44
N LYS A 61 0.44 -6.66 -7.22
CA LYS A 61 1.80 -6.72 -6.69
C LYS A 61 2.31 -5.30 -6.40
N PRO A 62 3.02 -5.07 -5.28
CA PRO A 62 3.72 -3.81 -5.06
C PRO A 62 4.65 -3.49 -6.22
N LEU A 63 4.68 -2.23 -6.65
CA LEU A 63 5.53 -1.77 -7.73
C LEU A 63 7.01 -1.98 -7.38
N ASP A 64 7.76 -2.66 -8.24
CA ASP A 64 9.20 -2.83 -8.05
C ASP A 64 9.96 -1.56 -8.48
N ARG A 65 11.21 -1.39 -8.05
CA ARG A 65 12.04 -0.21 -8.39
C ARG A 65 12.24 -0.06 -9.89
N LYS A 66 12.27 -1.17 -10.62
CA LYS A 66 12.35 -1.26 -12.08
C LYS A 66 11.03 -0.91 -12.80
N ASP A 67 9.91 -1.00 -12.10
CA ASP A 67 8.59 -0.70 -12.64
C ASP A 67 8.24 0.79 -12.50
N LYS A 68 9.05 1.54 -11.75
CA LYS A 68 8.94 3.00 -11.66
C LYS A 68 9.36 3.57 -13.01
N ALA A 69 8.50 4.39 -13.61
CA ALA A 69 8.89 5.22 -14.74
C ALA A 69 10.18 5.97 -14.35
N GLU A 70 11.28 5.67 -15.03
CA GLU A 70 12.60 6.27 -14.76
C GLU A 70 12.63 7.78 -14.98
N ALA A 71 11.55 8.35 -15.51
CA ALA A 71 11.35 9.79 -15.59
C ALA A 71 11.43 10.39 -14.18
N PRO A 72 12.44 11.23 -13.90
CA PRO A 72 12.44 12.01 -12.67
C PRO A 72 11.14 12.80 -12.62
N CYS A 73 10.44 12.77 -11.49
CA CYS A 73 9.35 13.69 -11.26
C CYS A 73 9.97 15.10 -11.28
N LYS A 74 9.94 15.77 -12.44
CA LYS A 74 10.55 17.10 -12.62
C LYS A 74 9.85 18.16 -11.77
N GLN A 75 8.67 17.84 -11.27
CA GLN A 75 7.89 18.71 -10.41
C GLN A 75 8.18 18.34 -8.95
N PRO A 76 8.63 19.31 -8.14
CA PRO A 76 8.73 19.10 -6.70
C PRO A 76 7.34 18.79 -6.16
N TRP A 77 7.26 17.84 -5.23
CA TRP A 77 6.02 17.45 -4.56
C TRP A 77 5.28 18.63 -3.90
N ASN A 78 6.02 19.72 -3.64
CA ASN A 78 5.49 20.98 -3.18
C ASN A 78 5.95 22.11 -4.10
N ALA A 79 5.02 22.72 -4.84
CA ALA A 79 5.30 23.86 -5.72
C ALA A 79 5.85 25.06 -4.95
N LEU A 80 5.45 25.24 -3.69
CA LEU A 80 5.91 26.34 -2.82
C LEU A 80 7.36 26.14 -2.34
N ALA A 81 7.89 24.91 -2.41
CA ALA A 81 9.26 24.62 -1.96
C ALA A 81 10.35 25.11 -2.94
N SER A 82 9.98 25.50 -4.17
CA SER A 82 10.92 26.01 -5.18
C SER A 82 11.01 27.53 -5.25
N ALA A 83 10.21 28.24 -4.45
CA ALA A 83 10.21 29.69 -4.41
C ALA A 83 11.20 30.22 -3.35
N ASP A 84 12.49 29.99 -3.55
CA ASP A 84 13.49 30.77 -2.82
C ASP A 84 14.77 30.95 -3.65
N LYS A 85 14.72 31.92 -4.58
CA LYS A 85 15.84 32.81 -4.94
C LYS A 85 15.27 34.14 -5.47
N GLY A 86 15.00 35.05 -4.53
CA GLY A 86 14.97 36.51 -4.67
C GLY A 86 14.26 37.16 -5.87
N GLN A 87 13.16 37.87 -5.60
CA GLN A 87 13.04 39.28 -6.00
C GLN A 87 11.87 39.98 -5.28
N ASN A 88 12.11 41.25 -5.00
CA ASN A 88 11.26 42.18 -4.28
C ASN A 88 9.92 42.44 -4.99
N GLN A 89 8.86 42.52 -4.19
CA GLN A 89 7.62 43.31 -4.35
C GLN A 89 7.23 43.71 -5.78
N THR A 90 6.19 43.08 -6.33
CA THR A 90 5.21 43.78 -7.15
C THR A 90 3.81 43.49 -6.63
N SER A 91 3.04 44.57 -6.52
CA SER A 91 1.68 44.69 -6.04
C SER A 91 0.76 43.57 -6.52
N CYS A 92 0.03 42.93 -5.61
CA CYS A 92 -1.19 42.20 -5.91
C CYS A 92 -2.31 42.94 -5.21
N ASP A 93 -3.17 43.56 -6.01
CA ASP A 93 -4.42 44.16 -5.54
C ASP A 93 -5.22 43.13 -4.76
N GLU A 94 -5.91 43.63 -3.74
CA GLU A 94 -6.69 42.89 -2.77
C GLU A 94 -7.57 41.82 -3.42
N ILE A 95 -7.20 40.55 -3.25
CA ILE A 95 -8.18 39.47 -3.18
C ILE A 95 -8.07 38.89 -1.79
N GLY A 96 -8.92 39.41 -0.90
CA GLY A 96 -8.96 39.04 0.50
C GLY A 96 -9.15 37.54 0.67
N LEU A 97 -8.10 36.86 1.13
CA LEU A 97 -8.24 35.58 1.82
C LEU A 97 -7.71 35.78 3.23
N LYS A 98 -8.64 35.86 4.20
CA LYS A 98 -8.33 35.94 5.62
C LYS A 98 -7.67 34.64 6.05
N ILE A 99 -6.34 34.57 6.01
CA ILE A 99 -5.59 33.55 6.73
C ILE A 99 -5.61 33.97 8.20
N ALA A 100 -6.51 33.38 8.97
CA ALA A 100 -6.51 33.51 10.42
C ALA A 100 -5.16 32.99 10.93
N ILE A 101 -4.41 33.87 11.57
CA ILE A 101 -3.12 33.55 12.18
C ILE A 101 -3.35 32.42 13.18
N LEU A 102 -2.69 31.32 12.87
CA LEU A 102 -2.59 30.13 13.65
C LEU A 102 -2.11 30.49 15.06
N SER A 103 -2.99 30.38 16.05
CA SER A 103 -2.63 30.47 17.47
C SER A 103 -1.44 29.53 17.74
N SER A 104 -0.50 29.98 18.57
CA SER A 104 0.78 29.34 18.92
C SER A 104 0.68 27.87 19.39
N THR A 105 -0.53 27.35 19.59
CA THR A 105 -0.83 25.97 19.96
C THR A 105 -1.00 24.99 18.79
N THR A 106 -1.03 25.46 17.54
CA THR A 106 -1.31 24.55 16.40
C THR A 106 -0.05 23.96 15.75
N LEU A 107 1.10 24.64 15.82
CA LEU A 107 2.36 24.10 15.26
C LEU A 107 2.83 22.84 16.01
N LEU A 108 2.60 22.76 17.32
CA LEU A 108 2.97 21.60 18.15
C LEU A 108 2.10 20.35 17.88
N LYS A 109 0.90 20.50 17.31
CA LYS A 109 0.04 19.36 16.96
C LYS A 109 0.40 18.74 15.61
N ILE A 110 0.98 19.52 14.69
CA ILE A 110 1.37 19.06 13.35
C ILE A 110 2.69 18.27 13.41
N LEU A 111 3.63 18.65 14.28
CA LEU A 111 4.91 17.95 14.46
C LEU A 111 4.80 16.62 15.24
N GLY A 112 3.65 16.33 15.87
CA GLY A 112 3.44 15.11 16.65
C GLY A 112 3.01 13.87 15.86
N ARG A 113 2.92 13.94 14.53
CA ARG A 113 2.37 12.86 13.68
C ARG A 113 3.28 12.44 12.52
N THR A 114 4.60 12.63 12.62
CA THR A 114 5.53 11.99 11.69
C THR A 114 5.90 10.60 12.20
N TRP A 115 5.18 9.58 11.72
CA TRP A 115 5.57 8.18 11.87
C TRP A 115 6.69 7.86 10.87
N ILE A 116 7.92 8.21 11.23
CA ILE A 116 9.11 7.58 10.67
C ILE A 116 10.00 7.23 11.85
N ARG A 117 9.82 6.02 12.37
CA ARG A 117 10.75 5.40 13.31
C ARG A 117 11.34 4.17 12.63
N THR A 118 12.50 4.37 12.01
CA THR A 118 13.42 3.29 11.61
C THR A 118 14.20 2.79 12.83
N PRO A 119 14.80 1.58 12.78
CA PRO A 119 15.04 0.75 13.96
C PRO A 119 16.28 1.15 14.77
N SER A 120 16.28 0.65 16.00
CA SER A 120 17.29 0.72 17.06
C SER A 120 18.75 0.65 16.61
N PHE A 121 19.54 1.66 17.01
CA PHE A 121 21.00 1.66 16.93
C PHE A 121 21.58 1.64 18.37
N THR A 122 22.14 0.47 18.70
CA THR A 122 23.19 0.12 19.69
C THR A 122 23.19 0.76 21.08
N LEU A 123 22.98 -0.10 22.09
CA LEU A 123 23.53 0.01 23.44
C LEU A 123 25.05 -0.13 23.35
N ASP A 124 25.78 0.95 23.58
CA ASP A 124 27.09 0.96 24.23
C ASP A 124 27.54 2.41 24.40
N LYS A 125 28.12 2.69 25.57
CA LYS A 125 28.73 3.96 26.04
C LYS A 125 27.86 4.87 26.91
N LEU A 126 28.14 4.72 28.22
CA LEU A 126 28.39 5.77 29.22
C LEU A 126 27.45 5.75 30.43
N TYR A 127 27.63 4.75 31.29
CA TYR A 127 28.01 5.05 32.67
C TYR A 127 28.73 3.85 33.29
N SER A 128 29.85 4.15 33.95
CA SER A 128 30.68 3.26 34.77
C SER A 128 29.95 2.72 35.98
#